data_AF-A0AAD5G757-F1
#
_entry.id   AF-A0AAD5G757-F1
#
_cell.length_a   1.000
_cell.length_b   1.000
_cell.length_c   1.000
_cell.angle_alpha   90.00
_cell.angle_beta   90.00
_cell.angle_gamma   90.00
#
_symmetry.space_group_name_H-M   'P 1'
#
loop_
_entity.id
_entity.type
_entity.pdbx_description
1 polymer ?
#
loop_
_entity_poly.entity_id
_entity_poly.type
_entity_poly.pdbx_seq_one_letter_code
_entity_poly.pdbx_strand_id
1 'polypeptide(L)'
;KEYGELYKKIDVASQRPFTCDHDSDFAVFDGVHRSDHHTIIKVVSENKEGIPSDLSHVIYISREKRPKHQHHYKAGAMNVLARVSGVMTNAPLMLNVDCDMYANNPQ
;
A
#
# COMPACT_ATOMS: atom_id res chain seq x y z
N LYS A 1 -8.69 18.54 -16.75
CA LYS A 1 -8.41 19.61 -15.75
C LYS A 1 -8.10 19.02 -14.39
N GLU A 2 -8.98 18.16 -13.86
CA GLU A 2 -8.83 17.48 -12.55
C GLU A 2 -7.56 16.61 -12.44
N TYR A 3 -7.25 15.79 -13.44
CA TYR A 3 -6.02 14.97 -13.43
C TYR A 3 -4.74 15.82 -13.29
N GLY A 4 -4.69 16.99 -13.94
CA GLY A 4 -3.55 17.89 -13.82
C GLY A 4 -3.41 18.51 -12.43
N GLU A 5 -4.52 18.72 -11.72
CA GLU A 5 -4.49 19.17 -10.32
C GLU A 5 -4.04 18.05 -9.38
N LEU A 6 -4.49 16.81 -9.62
CA LEU A 6 -4.02 15.65 -8.88
C LEU A 6 -2.50 15.46 -9.02
N TYR A 7 -1.99 15.52 -10.26
CA TYR A 7 -0.56 15.41 -10.52
C TYR A 7 0.25 16.45 -9.72
N LYS A 8 -0.21 17.71 -9.71
CA LYS A 8 0.43 18.78 -8.92
C LYS A 8 0.42 18.47 -7.41
N LYS A 9 -0.68 17.94 -6.87
CA LYS A 9 -0.76 17.55 -5.45
C LYS A 9 0.23 16.44 -5.13
N ILE A 10 0.35 15.43 -6.00
CA ILE A 10 1.30 14.33 -5.85
C ILE A 10 2.74 14.85 -5.90
N ASP A 11 3.06 15.71 -6.86
CA ASP A 11 4.39 16.31 -6.99
C ASP A 11 4.77 17.10 -5.72
N VAL A 12 3.87 17.95 -5.21
CA VAL A 12 4.06 18.68 -3.96
C VAL A 12 4.25 17.73 -2.76
N ALA A 13 3.47 16.65 -2.68
CA ALA A 13 3.59 15.65 -1.62
C ALA A 13 4.92 14.88 -1.68
N SER A 14 5.47 14.67 -2.88
CA SER A 14 6.73 13.93 -3.08
C SER A 14 7.97 14.70 -2.62
N GLN A 15 7.89 16.04 -2.60
CA GLN A 15 9.01 16.93 -2.24
C GLN A 15 9.08 17.22 -0.74
N ARG A 16 7.99 17.00 0.00
CA ARG A 16 7.93 17.30 1.43
C ARG A 16 8.33 16.07 2.24
N PRO A 17 9.04 16.22 3.37
CA PRO A 17 9.07 15.18 4.39
C PRO A 17 7.63 14.84 4.75
N PHE A 18 7.28 13.56 4.77
CA PHE A 18 5.94 13.12 5.12
C PHE A 18 5.68 13.47 6.58
N THR A 19 5.01 14.60 6.84
CA THR A 19 4.54 14.97 8.17
C THR A 19 3.19 14.29 8.37
N CYS A 20 3.17 13.19 9.12
CA CYS A 20 1.91 12.61 9.55
C CYS A 20 1.41 13.47 10.71
N ASP A 21 0.18 13.98 10.61
CA ASP A 21 -0.44 14.56 11.80
C ASP A 21 -0.64 13.43 12.82
N HIS A 22 -0.26 13.65 14.08
CA HIS A 22 -0.32 12.62 15.12
C HIS A 22 -1.74 12.09 15.37
N ASP A 23 -2.76 12.87 15.01
CA ASP A 23 -4.18 12.52 15.11
C ASP A 23 -4.78 12.00 13.79
N SER A 24 -3.96 11.76 12.75
CA SER A 24 -4.44 11.26 11.48
C SER A 24 -4.59 9.74 11.45
N ASP A 25 -5.44 9.24 10.56
CA ASP A 25 -5.56 7.83 10.17
C ASP A 25 -4.24 7.16 9.75
N PHE A 26 -3.18 7.96 9.54
CA PHE A 26 -1.86 7.59 9.07
C PHE A 26 -0.75 7.87 10.11
N ALA A 27 -1.09 8.13 11.37
CA ALA A 27 -0.12 8.36 12.45
C ALA A 27 0.88 7.20 12.63
N VAL A 28 0.51 5.98 12.22
CA VAL A 28 1.40 4.80 12.22
C VAL A 28 2.65 4.96 11.35
N PHE A 29 2.65 5.92 10.41
CA PHE A 29 3.79 6.23 9.56
C PHE A 29 4.75 7.25 10.16
N ASP A 30 4.40 7.85 11.29
CA ASP A 30 5.19 8.93 11.87
C ASP A 30 6.47 8.42 12.51
N GLY A 31 7.58 9.11 12.22
CA GLY A 31 8.91 8.72 12.70
C GLY A 31 9.40 7.34 12.24
N VAL A 32 8.75 6.72 11.26
CA VAL A 32 9.07 5.34 10.85
C VAL A 32 10.39 5.26 10.10
N HIS A 33 11.31 4.44 10.61
CA HIS A 33 12.59 4.18 9.95
C HIS A 33 12.50 3.03 8.94
N ARG A 34 12.98 3.23 7.70
CA ARG A 34 12.82 2.28 6.58
C ARG A 34 13.39 0.87 6.79
N SER A 35 14.30 0.69 7.75
CA SER A 35 14.90 -0.61 8.09
C SER A 35 14.63 -1.06 9.52
N ASP A 36 13.88 -0.28 10.29
CA ASP A 36 13.48 -0.62 11.66
C ASP A 36 12.07 -0.10 11.94
N HIS A 37 11.09 -0.96 11.69
CA HIS A 37 9.69 -0.62 11.90
C HIS A 37 8.84 -1.88 12.04
N HIS A 38 7.75 -1.76 12.81
CA HIS A 38 6.75 -2.82 12.93
C HIS A 38 5.99 -3.00 11.61
N THR A 39 5.23 -4.10 11.51
CA THR A 39 4.33 -4.32 10.38
C THR A 39 3.25 -3.23 10.36
N ILE A 40 2.97 -2.67 9.18
CA ILE A 40 1.93 -1.67 8.95
C ILE A 40 0.95 -2.22 7.92
N ILE A 41 -0.33 -2.24 8.26
CA ILE A 41 -1.42 -2.62 7.36
C ILE A 41 -2.47 -1.52 7.42
N LYS A 42 -2.84 -0.94 6.27
CA LYS A 42 -3.88 0.09 6.19
C LYS A 42 -4.81 -0.19 5.02
N VAL A 43 -6.11 -0.21 5.29
CA VAL A 43 -7.14 -0.22 4.25
C VAL A 43 -7.31 1.21 3.75
N VAL A 44 -6.94 1.46 2.50
CA VAL A 44 -6.94 2.80 1.87
C VAL A 44 -8.28 3.05 1.17
N SER A 45 -8.86 2.01 0.59
CA SER A 45 -10.19 2.03 0.01
C SER A 45 -10.90 0.71 0.33
N GLU A 46 -12.16 0.80 0.72
CA GLU A 46 -13.01 -0.34 1.05
C GLU A 46 -14.34 -0.21 0.34
N ASN A 47 -14.83 -1.33 -0.20
CA ASN A 47 -16.17 -1.38 -0.75
C ASN A 47 -17.14 -1.65 0.41
N LYS A 48 -17.94 -0.66 0.78
CA LYS A 48 -18.92 -0.81 1.86
C LYS A 48 -20.09 -1.64 1.34
N GLU A 49 -20.37 -2.76 2.01
CA GLU A 49 -21.52 -3.60 1.67
C GLU A 49 -22.80 -2.78 1.55
N GLY A 50 -23.52 -2.92 0.43
CA GLY A 50 -24.81 -2.25 0.19
C GLY A 50 -24.74 -0.88 -0.50
N ILE A 51 -23.55 -0.33 -0.77
CA ILE A 51 -23.37 0.84 -1.64
C ILE A 51 -22.55 0.39 -2.85
N PRO A 52 -23.02 0.56 -4.09
CA PRO A 52 -22.19 0.29 -5.26
C PRO A 52 -21.01 1.27 -5.25
N SER A 53 -19.87 0.81 -4.75
CA SER A 53 -18.59 1.48 -4.91
C SER A 53 -17.91 0.91 -6.15
N ASP A 54 -17.55 1.78 -7.09
CA ASP A 54 -16.77 1.43 -8.29
C ASP A 54 -15.31 1.05 -7.98
N LEU A 55 -14.90 1.11 -6.70
CA LEU A 55 -13.53 0.88 -6.25
C LEU A 55 -13.39 -0.44 -5.49
N SER A 56 -12.46 -1.26 -5.94
CA SER A 56 -11.99 -2.46 -5.23
C SER A 56 -11.26 -2.11 -3.94
N HIS A 57 -11.17 -3.08 -3.02
CA HIS A 57 -10.36 -2.96 -1.81
C HIS A 57 -8.89 -2.66 -2.15
N VAL A 58 -8.37 -1.54 -1.64
CA VAL A 58 -6.96 -1.18 -1.75
C VAL A 58 -6.34 -1.28 -0.36
N ILE A 59 -5.45 -2.23 -0.18
CA ILE A 59 -4.80 -2.51 1.10
C ILE A 59 -3.30 -2.22 0.96
N TYR A 60 -2.79 -1.29 1.76
CA TYR A 60 -1.37 -1.01 1.88
C TYR A 60 -0.76 -1.94 2.92
N ILE A 61 0.38 -2.56 2.59
CA ILE A 61 1.11 -3.46 3.49
C ILE A 61 2.60 -3.09 3.48
N SER A 62 3.15 -2.78 4.64
CA SER A 62 4.58 -2.72 4.89
C SER A 62 4.96 -3.80 5.90
N ARG A 63 5.75 -4.79 5.45
CA ARG A 63 6.23 -5.87 6.33
C ARG A 63 7.18 -5.33 7.39
N GLU A 64 7.17 -5.91 8.58
CA GLU A 64 8.17 -5.61 9.60
C GLU A 64 9.61 -5.73 9.04
N LYS A 65 10.45 -4.78 9.44
CA LYS A 65 11.89 -4.81 9.22
C LYS A 65 12.58 -4.50 10.52
N ARG A 66 13.65 -5.24 10.80
CA ARG A 66 14.53 -5.03 11.94
C ARG A 66 15.98 -4.98 11.48
N PRO A 67 16.84 -4.21 12.17
CA PRO A 67 18.27 -4.31 11.97
C PRO A 67 18.73 -5.77 12.11
N LYS A 68 19.71 -6.17 11.30
CA LYS A 68 20.31 -7.51 11.30
C LYS A 68 19.41 -8.67 10.86
N HIS A 69 18.17 -8.42 10.42
CA HIS A 69 17.29 -9.45 9.87
C HIS A 69 17.24 -9.39 8.35
N GLN A 70 17.60 -10.48 7.68
CA GLN A 70 17.48 -10.57 6.22
C GLN A 70 16.00 -10.59 5.81
N HIS A 71 15.64 -9.75 4.86
CA HIS A 71 14.25 -9.55 4.45
C HIS A 71 13.96 -9.98 2.99
N HIS A 72 14.93 -10.63 2.32
CA HIS A 72 14.79 -11.26 1.00
C HIS A 72 14.14 -10.37 -0.11
N TYR A 73 14.38 -9.07 -0.06
CA TYR A 73 13.95 -8.05 -1.05
C TYR A 73 12.54 -8.31 -1.64
N LYS A 74 12.44 -8.57 -2.95
CA LYS A 74 11.20 -8.80 -3.70
C LYS A 74 10.55 -10.13 -3.31
N ALA A 75 11.32 -11.20 -3.19
CA ALA A 75 10.80 -12.52 -2.81
C ALA A 75 10.13 -12.49 -1.42
N GLY A 76 10.78 -11.84 -0.44
CA GLY A 76 10.20 -11.65 0.89
C GLY A 76 8.93 -10.80 0.87
N ALA A 77 8.86 -9.78 -0.01
CA ALA A 77 7.66 -8.98 -0.18
C ALA A 77 6.48 -9.81 -0.71
N MET A 78 6.70 -10.54 -1.80
CA MET A 78 5.66 -11.36 -2.44
C MET A 78 5.17 -12.47 -1.52
N ASN A 79 6.05 -13.11 -0.74
CA ASN A 79 5.66 -14.12 0.24
C ASN A 79 4.79 -13.56 1.37
N VAL A 80 5.03 -12.31 1.78
CA VAL A 80 4.15 -11.61 2.73
C VAL A 80 2.79 -11.33 2.10
N LEU A 81 2.77 -10.80 0.87
CA LEU A 81 1.51 -10.53 0.15
C LEU A 81 0.65 -11.80 -0.04
N ALA A 82 1.27 -12.93 -0.39
CA ALA A 82 0.58 -14.22 -0.51
C ALA A 82 -0.09 -14.65 0.80
N ARG A 83 0.64 -14.56 1.92
CA ARG A 83 0.10 -14.93 3.25
C ARG A 83 -1.01 -13.99 3.70
N VAL A 84 -0.83 -12.68 3.53
CA VAL A 84 -1.84 -11.70 3.91
C VAL A 84 -3.09 -11.86 3.06
N SER A 85 -2.95 -12.06 1.74
CA SER A 85 -4.07 -12.35 0.84
C SER A 85 -4.85 -13.59 1.28
N GLY A 86 -4.16 -14.69 1.61
CA GLY A 86 -4.78 -15.92 2.07
C GLY A 86 -5.65 -15.76 3.34
N VAL A 87 -5.34 -14.78 4.19
CA VAL A 87 -6.13 -14.48 5.39
C VAL A 87 -7.23 -13.44 5.12
N MET A 88 -6.94 -12.40 4.34
CA MET A 88 -7.85 -11.27 4.17
C MET A 88 -8.94 -11.50 3.13
N THR A 89 -8.60 -12.11 1.99
CA THR A 89 -9.53 -12.27 0.85
C THR A 89 -9.60 -13.70 0.33
N ASN A 90 -8.55 -14.50 0.58
CA ASN A 90 -8.42 -15.89 0.14
C ASN A 90 -8.71 -16.09 -1.35
N ALA A 91 -8.23 -15.16 -2.18
CA ALA A 91 -8.47 -15.22 -3.62
C ALA A 91 -7.81 -16.47 -4.25
N PRO A 92 -8.49 -17.14 -5.21
CA PRO A 92 -7.98 -18.36 -5.85
C PRO A 92 -6.82 -18.09 -6.82
N LEU A 93 -6.64 -16.83 -7.24
CA LEU A 93 -5.63 -16.39 -8.19
C LEU A 93 -4.92 -15.14 -7.65
N MET A 94 -3.63 -15.02 -7.96
CA MET A 94 -2.82 -13.86 -7.61
C MET A 94 -2.09 -13.35 -8.85
N LEU A 95 -2.29 -12.07 -9.18
CA LEU A 95 -1.61 -11.37 -10.25
C LEU A 95 -0.56 -10.43 -9.64
N ASN A 96 0.71 -10.62 -9.99
CA ASN A 96 1.80 -9.74 -9.56
C ASN A 96 2.16 -8.75 -10.67
N VAL A 97 2.23 -7.47 -10.34
CA VAL A 97 2.53 -6.36 -11.27
C VAL A 97 3.65 -5.51 -10.70
N ASP A 98 4.65 -5.18 -11.52
CA ASP A 98 5.75 -4.30 -11.13
C ASP A 98 5.38 -2.83 -11.34
N CYS A 99 6.11 -1.92 -10.68
CA CYS A 99 5.76 -0.49 -10.62
C CYS A 99 5.91 0.26 -11.95
N ASP A 100 6.58 -0.33 -12.94
CA ASP A 100 6.74 0.19 -14.30
C ASP A 100 5.75 -0.43 -15.29
N MET A 101 4.84 -1.30 -14.81
CA MET A 101 3.80 -1.93 -15.60
C MET A 101 2.41 -1.40 -15.23
N TYR A 102 1.53 -1.33 -16.23
CA TYR A 102 0.12 -0.98 -16.03
C TYR A 102 -0.77 -1.83 -16.95
N ALA A 103 -2.00 -2.09 -16.52
CA ALA A 103 -3.00 -2.77 -17.33
C ALA A 103 -3.56 -1.78 -18.36
N ASN A 104 -3.46 -2.11 -19.66
CA ASN A 104 -3.89 -1.25 -20.76
C ASN A 104 -5.24 -1.68 -21.36
N ASN A 105 -5.59 -2.96 -21.27
CA ASN A 105 -6.84 -3.52 -21.73
C ASN A 105 -7.58 -4.10 -20.51
N PRO A 106 -8.80 -3.61 -20.20
CA PRO A 106 -9.57 -4.11 -19.08
C PRO A 106 -10.28 -5.45 -19.36
N GLN A 107 -10.12 -6.02 -20.55
CA GLN A 107 -10.69 -7.32 -20.96
C GLN A 107 -9.77 -8.50 -20.65
#